data_AF-A0A7C7LP56-F1
#
_entry.id   AF-A0A7C7LP56-F1
#
_cell.length_a   1.000
_cell.length_b   1.000
_cell.length_c   1.000
_cell.angle_alpha   90.00
_cell.angle_beta   90.00
_cell.angle_gamma   90.00
#
_symmetry.space_group_name_H-M   'P 1'
#
loop_
_entity.id
_entity.type
_entity.pdbx_description
1 polymer ?
#
loop_
_entity_poly.entity_id
_entity_poly.type
_entity_poly.pdbx_seq_one_letter_code
_entity_poly.pdbx_strand_id
1 'polypeptide(L)'
;MRLDAEQTSALEYALNLVTDEVYLFGSRLDPAKKGGDIDLLVFSKQDSFQLSQQITLRFFEKCEEKIDVVVMDPSRLTEEQQAFLNLIEKQRLK
;
A
#
# COMPACT_ATOMS: atom_id res chain seq x y z
N MET A 1 -2.31 0.17 13.94
CA MET A 1 -2.89 0.45 12.62
C MET A 1 -4.36 0.81 12.79
N ARG A 2 -4.83 1.85 12.09
CA ARG A 2 -6.22 2.31 12.11
C ARG A 2 -6.96 1.78 10.88
N LEU A 3 -7.14 0.46 10.85
CA LEU A 3 -7.90 -0.26 9.83
C LEU A 3 -9.07 -0.98 10.51
N ASP A 4 -10.28 -0.83 9.97
CA ASP A 4 -11.43 -1.61 10.43
C ASP A 4 -11.43 -3.03 9.79
N ALA A 5 -12.42 -3.84 10.17
CA ALA A 5 -12.51 -5.22 9.73
C ALA A 5 -12.77 -5.34 8.21
N GLU A 6 -13.53 -4.42 7.62
CA GLU A 6 -13.84 -4.43 6.20
C GLU A 6 -12.60 -4.05 5.37
N GLN A 7 -11.92 -2.97 5.76
CA GLN A 7 -10.66 -2.54 5.17
C GLN A 7 -9.59 -3.63 5.27
N THR A 8 -9.49 -4.30 6.43
CA THR A 8 -8.54 -5.40 6.62
C THR A 8 -8.84 -6.57 5.68
N SER A 9 -10.10 -7.01 5.60
CA SER A 9 -10.49 -8.11 4.71
C SER A 9 -10.32 -7.75 3.23
N ALA A 10 -10.61 -6.51 2.85
CA ALA A 10 -10.42 -6.02 1.49
C ALA A 10 -8.93 -5.97 1.11
N LEU A 11 -8.05 -5.54 2.02
CA LEU A 11 -6.60 -5.59 1.83
C LEU A 11 -6.09 -7.02 1.66
N GLU A 12 -6.52 -7.95 2.51
CA GLU A 12 -6.14 -9.37 2.39
C GLU A 12 -6.55 -9.95 1.03
N TYR A 13 -7.77 -9.64 0.56
CA TYR A 13 -8.26 -10.07 -0.75
C TYR A 13 -7.50 -9.43 -1.93
N ALA A 14 -7.21 -8.14 -1.84
CA ALA A 14 -6.50 -7.39 -2.88
C ALA A 14 -5.04 -7.85 -2.99
N LEU A 15 -4.36 -8.04 -1.86
CA LEU A 15 -2.93 -8.38 -1.79
C LEU A 15 -2.65 -9.87 -1.98
N ASN A 16 -3.67 -10.72 -2.11
CA ASN A 16 -3.49 -12.15 -2.38
C ASN A 16 -2.70 -12.41 -3.67
N LEU A 17 -2.90 -11.59 -4.72
CA LEU A 17 -2.18 -11.70 -5.99
C LEU A 17 -0.70 -11.27 -5.92
N VAL A 18 -0.32 -10.54 -4.87
CA VAL A 18 1.02 -9.96 -4.75
C VAL A 18 1.90 -10.94 -4.00
N THR A 19 2.98 -11.42 -4.61
CA THR A 19 3.96 -12.30 -3.93
C THR A 19 5.09 -11.55 -3.27
N ASP A 20 5.26 -10.28 -3.63
CA ASP A 20 6.34 -9.43 -3.16
C ASP A 20 6.02 -8.73 -1.83
N GLU A 21 6.95 -7.92 -1.33
CA GLU A 21 6.80 -7.23 -0.05
C GLU A 21 5.81 -6.07 -0.12
N VAL A 22 4.92 -6.01 0.87
CA VAL A 22 3.89 -4.97 0.97
C VAL A 22 3.93 -4.32 2.34
N TYR A 23 3.87 -3.00 2.34
CA TYR A 23 3.91 -2.18 3.54
C TYR A 23 2.74 -1.21 3.57
N LEU A 24 2.15 -1.04 4.75
CA LEU A 24 1.30 0.10 5.07
C LEU A 24 2.20 1.26 5.47
N PHE A 25 1.96 2.45 4.94
CA PHE A 25 2.64 3.66 5.40
C PHE A 25 1.63 4.80 5.64
N GLY A 26 2.14 5.98 5.98
CA GLY A 26 1.31 7.19 6.06
C GLY A 26 0.42 7.26 7.29
N SER A 27 -0.72 7.94 7.14
CA SER A 27 -1.53 8.40 8.28
C SER A 27 -2.18 7.28 9.10
N ARG A 28 -2.43 6.13 8.47
CA ARG A 28 -3.12 4.96 9.07
C ARG A 28 -2.26 4.17 10.05
N LEU A 29 -0.96 4.48 10.15
CA LEU A 29 -0.08 3.90 11.18
C LEU A 29 -0.33 4.50 12.56
N ASP A 30 -0.68 5.78 12.64
CA ASP A 30 -0.83 6.52 13.89
C ASP A 30 -2.29 6.50 14.39
N PRO A 31 -2.58 5.86 15.55
CA PRO A 31 -3.93 5.82 16.12
C PRO A 31 -4.49 7.19 16.54
N ALA A 32 -3.63 8.20 16.75
CA ALA A 32 -4.04 9.54 17.20
C ALA A 32 -4.50 10.46 16.06
N LYS A 33 -4.19 10.11 14.80
CA LYS A 33 -4.60 10.88 13.61
C LYS A 33 -6.04 10.59 13.21
N LYS A 34 -6.71 11.58 12.60
CA LYS A 34 -8.10 11.48 12.10
C LYS A 34 -8.13 11.59 10.58
N GLY A 35 -9.01 10.82 9.94
CA GLY A 35 -9.18 10.82 8.47
C GLY A 35 -7.96 10.29 7.71
N GLY A 36 -8.04 10.28 6.38
CA GLY A 36 -6.95 9.88 5.48
C GLY A 36 -7.19 8.55 4.78
N ASP A 37 -6.62 8.44 3.59
CA ASP A 37 -6.65 7.25 2.75
C ASP A 37 -5.69 6.17 3.29
N ILE A 38 -5.77 4.96 2.75
CA ILE A 38 -4.84 3.87 3.09
C ILE A 38 -3.70 3.91 2.08
N ASP A 39 -2.50 4.24 2.55
CA ASP A 39 -1.30 4.31 1.74
C ASP A 39 -0.53 2.97 1.77
N LEU A 40 -0.39 2.31 0.61
CA LEU A 40 0.32 1.06 0.45
C LEU A 40 1.58 1.24 -0.40
N LEU A 41 2.69 0.67 0.07
CA LEU A 41 3.95 0.59 -0.66
C LEU A 41 4.20 -0.87 -1.01
N VAL A 42 4.37 -1.15 -2.30
CA VAL A 42 4.67 -2.49 -2.83
C VAL A 42 6.05 -2.44 -3.48
N PHE A 43 6.96 -3.31 -3.06
CA PHE A 43 8.22 -3.48 -3.75
C PHE A 43 8.08 -4.59 -4.79
N SER A 44 8.03 -4.27 -6.07
CA SER A 44 7.88 -5.27 -7.13
C SER A 44 8.61 -4.86 -8.39
N LYS A 45 9.05 -5.85 -9.16
CA LYS A 45 9.61 -5.66 -10.52
C LYS A 45 8.53 -5.65 -11.61
N GLN A 46 7.28 -5.88 -11.23
CA GLN A 46 6.14 -5.77 -12.15
C GLN A 46 5.91 -4.32 -12.58
N ASP A 47 5.13 -4.14 -13.64
CA ASP A 47 4.74 -2.80 -14.08
C ASP A 47 3.98 -2.06 -12.97
N SER A 48 4.50 -0.90 -12.58
CA SER A 48 3.98 -0.16 -11.42
C SER A 48 2.55 0.31 -11.61
N PHE A 49 2.18 0.70 -12.83
CA PHE A 49 0.84 1.20 -13.14
C PHE A 49 -0.18 0.06 -13.16
N GLN A 50 0.16 -1.06 -13.82
CA GLN A 50 -0.73 -2.23 -13.87
C GLN A 50 -0.94 -2.83 -12.48
N LEU A 51 0.12 -3.01 -11.71
CA LEU A 51 0.02 -3.60 -10.38
C LEU A 51 -0.74 -2.71 -9.41
N SER A 52 -0.46 -1.40 -9.38
CA SER A 52 -1.22 -0.46 -8.54
C SER A 52 -2.70 -0.46 -8.90
N GLN A 53 -3.03 -0.35 -10.19
CA GLN A 53 -4.42 -0.39 -10.66
C GLN A 53 -5.13 -1.70 -10.28
N GLN A 54 -4.47 -2.84 -10.43
CA GLN A 54 -5.05 -4.13 -10.10
C GLN A 54 -5.35 -4.25 -8.59
N ILE A 55 -4.45 -3.79 -7.73
CA ILE A 55 -4.66 -3.78 -6.27
C ILE A 55 -5.81 -2.85 -5.91
N THR A 56 -5.83 -1.63 -6.44
CA THR A 56 -6.89 -0.65 -6.16
C THR A 56 -8.25 -1.17 -6.60
N LEU A 57 -8.38 -1.75 -7.80
CA LEU A 57 -9.65 -2.31 -8.28
C LEU A 57 -10.15 -3.46 -7.40
N ARG A 58 -9.25 -4.38 -7.02
CA ARG A 58 -9.64 -5.53 -6.17
C ARG A 58 -9.99 -5.13 -4.75
N PHE A 59 -9.32 -4.12 -4.20
CA PHE A 59 -9.73 -3.55 -2.92
C PHE A 59 -11.14 -2.97 -3.04
N PHE A 60 -11.39 -2.19 -4.10
CA PHE A 60 -12.69 -1.56 -4.36
C PHE A 60 -13.84 -2.56 -4.52
N GLU A 61 -13.57 -3.77 -5.05
CA GLU A 61 -14.56 -4.88 -5.10
C GLU A 61 -15.08 -5.32 -3.72
N LYS A 62 -14.35 -5.02 -2.63
CA LYS A 62 -14.66 -5.46 -1.27
C LYS A 62 -14.88 -4.31 -0.29
N CYS A 63 -14.40 -3.12 -0.59
CA CYS A 63 -14.56 -1.94 0.23
C CYS A 63 -14.60 -0.73 -0.70
N GLU A 64 -15.74 -0.01 -0.76
CA GLU A 64 -15.95 1.15 -1.65
C GLU A 64 -15.18 2.41 -1.21
N GLU A 65 -14.02 2.24 -0.59
CA GLU A 65 -13.10 3.30 -0.20
C GLU A 65 -11.92 3.41 -1.16
N LYS A 66 -11.21 4.53 -1.09
CA LYS A 66 -10.00 4.76 -1.88
C LYS A 66 -8.77 4.31 -1.11
N ILE A 67 -7.81 3.75 -1.85
CA ILE A 67 -6.48 3.44 -1.38
C ILE A 67 -5.46 3.99 -2.37
N ASP A 68 -4.31 4.43 -1.85
CA ASP A 68 -3.19 4.90 -2.65
C ASP A 68 -2.12 3.81 -2.67
N VAL A 69 -1.77 3.35 -3.87
CA VAL A 69 -0.82 2.24 -4.06
C VAL A 69 0.40 2.76 -4.81
N VAL A 70 1.54 2.77 -4.13
CA VAL A 70 2.84 3.11 -4.69
C VAL A 70 3.61 1.82 -4.93
N VAL A 71 4.00 1.58 -6.17
CA VAL A 71 4.83 0.43 -6.55
C VAL A 71 6.23 0.93 -6.89
N MET A 72 7.26 0.34 -6.27
CA MET A 72 8.66 0.67 -6.53
C MET A 72 9.45 -0.59 -6.89
N ASP A 73 10.30 -0.51 -7.90
CA ASP A 73 11.27 -1.57 -8.20
C ASP A 73 12.46 -1.45 -7.23
N PRO A 74 12.66 -2.40 -6.29
CA PRO A 74 13.74 -2.32 -5.31
C PRO A 74 15.13 -2.36 -5.95
N SER A 75 15.25 -2.80 -7.22
CA SER A 75 16.52 -2.81 -7.96
C SER A 75 16.77 -1.55 -8.79
N ARG A 76 15.81 -0.64 -8.88
CA ARG A 76 15.87 0.56 -9.73
C ARG A 76 15.23 1.79 -9.06
N LEU A 77 15.53 2.01 -7.79
CA LEU A 77 15.05 3.18 -7.05
C LEU A 77 15.73 4.46 -7.55
N THR A 78 14.94 5.52 -7.75
CA THR A 78 15.49 6.86 -7.96
C THR A 78 15.96 7.48 -6.65
N GLU A 79 16.74 8.56 -6.71
CA GLU A 79 17.18 9.28 -5.52
C GLU A 79 15.99 9.83 -4.71
N GLU A 80 14.94 10.31 -5.39
CA GLU A 80 13.72 10.81 -4.75
C GLU A 80 12.97 9.69 -4.04
N GLN A 81 12.86 8.51 -4.68
CA GLN A 81 12.24 7.34 -4.07
C GLN A 81 13.02 6.89 -2.84
N GLN A 82 14.36 6.84 -2.93
CA GLN A 82 15.21 6.48 -1.81
C GLN A 82 15.07 7.48 -0.64
N ALA A 83 15.06 8.78 -0.94
CA ALA A 83 14.84 9.82 0.06
C ALA A 83 13.46 9.69 0.72
N PHE A 84 12.41 9.46 -0.07
CA PHE A 84 11.06 9.21 0.44
C PHE A 84 11.03 8.01 1.40
N LEU A 85 11.64 6.89 1.02
CA LEU A 85 11.69 5.67 1.84
C LEU A 85 12.40 5.85 3.19
N ASN A 86 13.35 6.79 3.26
CA ASN A 86 14.07 7.14 4.48
C ASN A 86 13.27 8.06 5.41
N LEU A 87 12.28 8.79 4.87
CA LEU A 87 11.46 9.74 5.63
C LEU A 87 10.18 9.11 6.19
N ILE A 88 9.66 8.07 5.53
CA ILE A 88 8.40 7.45 5.94
C ILE A 88 8.57 6.38 7.02
N GLU A 89 7.62 6.36 7.95
CA GLU A 89 7.34 5.17 8.75
C GLU A 89 6.50 4.19 7.92
N LYS A 90 6.83 2.90 8.03
CA LYS A 90 6.12 1.83 7.32
C LYS A 90 6.04 0.57 8.17
N GLN A 91 4.91 -0.12 8.09
CA GLN A 91 4.67 -1.40 8.75
C GLN A 91 4.47 -2.47 7.69
N ARG A 92 5.21 -3.58 7.79
CA ARG A 92 5.08 -4.71 6.87
C ARG A 92 3.72 -5.40 7.06
N LEU A 93 3.02 -5.62 5.94
CA LEU A 93 1.79 -6.41 5.86
C LEU A 93 2.05 -7.80 5.27
N LYS A 94 3.00 -7.90 4.32
CA LYS A 94 3.41 -9.13 3.63
C LYS A 94 4.90 -9.10 3.35
#